data_AF-A0A7V9HWN1-F1
#
_entry.id   AF-A0A7V9HWN1-F1
#
_cell.length_a   1.000
_cell.length_b   1.000
_cell.length_c   1.000
_cell.angle_alpha   90.00
_cell.angle_beta   90.00
_cell.angle_gamma   90.00
#
_symmetry.space_group_name_H-M   'P 1'
#
loop_
_entity.id
_entity.type
_entity.pdbx_description
1 polymer ?
#
loop_
_entity_poly.entity_id
_entity_poly.type
_entity_poly.pdbx_seq_one_letter_code
_entity_poly.pdbx_strand_id
1 'polypeptide(L)'
;MATPAFVHLRLHSEFSIVDGMVRIDDAVAAAASDGMPALALTDLANAFGLIKFYQAARSAGVKPIAGCDVWITQEAERDRPHRAILLAATRDGYLKLCEWLSRAYRTNQYRGRAELRPAWFLEGTDGLIALSGARHGAVGDALAQGNRDAATRAAKDWGMWFPQCYYLEVQRAGRGDDDALT
;
A
#
# COMPACT_ATOMS: atom_id res chain seq x y z
N MET A 1 24.50 -5.18 -17.32
CA MET A 1 23.25 -4.40 -17.22
C MET A 1 22.22 -5.31 -16.58
N ALA A 2 21.61 -4.90 -15.47
CA ALA A 2 20.52 -5.68 -14.87
C ALA A 2 19.36 -5.75 -15.87
N THR A 3 18.94 -6.95 -16.24
CA THR A 3 17.71 -7.21 -16.99
C THR A 3 16.56 -6.46 -16.30
N PRO A 4 15.66 -5.78 -17.01
CA PRO A 4 14.53 -5.11 -16.36
C PRO A 4 13.67 -6.18 -15.66
N ALA A 5 13.81 -6.25 -14.34
CA ALA A 5 13.03 -7.13 -13.49
C ALA A 5 11.86 -6.34 -12.92
N PHE A 6 10.64 -6.81 -13.21
CA PHE A 6 9.45 -6.32 -12.54
C PHE A 6 9.34 -6.95 -11.14
N VAL A 7 8.89 -6.17 -10.16
CA VAL A 7 8.67 -6.62 -8.78
C VAL A 7 7.27 -6.23 -8.36
N HIS A 8 6.52 -7.18 -7.84
CA HIS A 8 5.22 -6.90 -7.24
C HIS A 8 5.39 -6.15 -5.92
N LEU A 9 4.87 -4.91 -5.89
CA LEU A 9 4.85 -4.05 -4.70
C LEU A 9 3.49 -4.02 -3.99
N ARG A 10 2.47 -4.69 -4.53
CA ARG A 10 1.15 -4.86 -3.94
C ARG A 10 0.74 -6.32 -3.99
N LEU A 11 0.59 -6.94 -2.83
CA LEU A 11 0.19 -8.33 -2.67
C LEU A 11 -0.61 -8.48 -1.37
N HIS A 12 -1.79 -9.07 -1.48
CA HIS A 12 -2.65 -9.41 -0.34
C HIS A 12 -2.61 -10.92 -0.15
N SER A 13 -2.15 -11.36 1.02
CA SER A 13 -2.01 -12.76 1.39
C SER A 13 -3.25 -13.32 2.09
N GLU A 14 -3.18 -14.56 2.57
CA GLU A 14 -4.19 -15.16 3.43
C GLU A 14 -4.42 -14.39 4.75
N PHE A 15 -3.51 -13.47 5.11
CA PHE A 15 -3.64 -12.60 6.29
C PHE A 15 -4.38 -11.29 6.01
N SER A 16 -4.71 -11.00 4.75
CA SER A 16 -5.70 -9.98 4.40
C SER A 16 -7.10 -10.54 4.59
N ILE A 17 -7.57 -10.57 5.84
CA ILE A 17 -8.79 -11.28 6.31
C ILE A 17 -10.02 -11.05 5.43
N VAL A 18 -10.16 -9.86 4.83
CA VAL A 18 -11.34 -9.46 4.06
C VAL A 18 -11.18 -9.70 2.56
N ASP A 19 -9.96 -9.59 2.01
CA ASP A 19 -9.76 -9.48 0.55
C ASP A 19 -8.58 -10.28 -0.03
N GLY A 20 -7.92 -11.15 0.76
CA GLY A 20 -6.81 -11.98 0.29
C GLY A 20 -6.98 -13.48 0.57
N MET A 21 -6.58 -14.30 -0.40
CA MET A 21 -6.57 -15.77 -0.31
C MET A 21 -5.23 -16.39 -0.74
N VAL A 22 -4.28 -15.56 -1.18
CA VAL A 22 -2.99 -16.03 -1.71
C VAL A 22 -2.14 -16.51 -0.55
N ARG A 23 -1.70 -17.77 -0.58
CA ARG A 23 -0.80 -18.29 0.45
C ARG A 23 0.58 -17.68 0.30
N ILE A 24 1.18 -17.22 1.40
CA ILE A 24 2.54 -16.66 1.43
C ILE A 24 3.55 -17.57 0.73
N ASP A 25 3.51 -18.88 1.01
CA ASP A 25 4.48 -19.84 0.47
C ASP A 25 4.33 -19.98 -1.07
N ASP A 26 3.09 -19.98 -1.56
CA ASP A 26 2.79 -20.04 -3.00
C ASP A 26 3.23 -18.74 -3.71
N ALA A 27 2.99 -17.57 -3.10
CA ALA A 27 3.42 -16.28 -3.65
C ALA A 27 4.94 -16.16 -3.75
N VAL A 28 5.65 -16.61 -2.71
CA VAL A 28 7.12 -16.61 -2.68
C VAL A 28 7.68 -17.60 -3.72
N ALA A 29 7.09 -18.79 -3.83
CA ALA A 29 7.49 -19.78 -4.83
C ALA A 29 7.30 -19.25 -6.26
N ALA A 30 6.18 -18.59 -6.54
CA ALA A 30 5.93 -17.95 -7.83
C ALA A 30 6.96 -16.86 -8.13
N ALA A 31 7.21 -15.95 -7.19
CA ALA A 31 8.22 -14.90 -7.37
C ALA A 31 9.63 -15.47 -7.63
N ALA A 32 10.01 -16.54 -6.93
CA ALA A 32 11.29 -17.22 -7.17
C ALA A 32 11.34 -17.89 -8.55
N SER A 33 10.26 -18.57 -8.96
CA SER A 33 10.13 -19.20 -10.28
C SER A 33 10.21 -18.18 -11.42
N ASP A 34 9.64 -17.00 -11.23
CA ASP A 34 9.65 -15.90 -12.20
C ASP A 34 10.98 -15.12 -12.22
N GLY A 35 11.93 -15.49 -11.36
CA GLY A 35 13.22 -14.81 -11.26
C GLY A 35 13.12 -13.39 -10.67
N MET A 36 12.08 -13.11 -9.88
CA MET A 36 11.90 -11.81 -9.24
C MET A 36 12.92 -11.64 -8.10
N PRO A 37 13.71 -10.55 -8.09
CA PRO A 37 14.73 -10.34 -7.07
C PRO A 37 14.13 -9.95 -5.71
N ALA A 38 12.88 -9.51 -5.69
CA ALA A 38 12.17 -9.04 -4.51
C ALA A 38 10.67 -9.28 -4.64
N LEU A 39 9.97 -9.26 -3.51
CA LEU A 39 8.51 -9.30 -3.43
C LEU A 39 8.07 -8.45 -2.24
N ALA A 40 6.97 -7.70 -2.36
CA ALA A 40 6.35 -7.02 -1.24
C ALA A 40 5.15 -7.79 -0.69
N LEU A 41 4.96 -7.71 0.63
CA LEU A 41 3.71 -8.07 1.29
C LEU A 41 3.05 -6.78 1.78
N THR A 42 1.81 -6.55 1.37
CA THR A 42 1.04 -5.33 1.69
C THR A 42 -0.37 -5.70 2.08
N ASP A 43 -0.50 -6.50 3.15
CA ASP A 43 -1.80 -6.92 3.64
C ASP A 43 -2.67 -5.74 4.07
N LEU A 44 -3.99 -5.91 4.02
CA LEU A 44 -4.95 -4.86 4.33
C LEU A 44 -4.95 -4.52 5.83
N ALA A 45 -4.49 -3.31 6.15
CA ALA A 45 -4.49 -2.69 7.46
C ALA A 45 -3.89 -3.57 8.57
N ASN A 46 -2.92 -4.44 8.24
CA ASN A 46 -2.25 -5.29 9.21
C ASN A 46 -0.85 -5.74 8.75
N ALA A 47 -0.08 -6.31 9.67
CA ALA A 47 1.24 -6.88 9.40
C ALA A 47 1.35 -8.33 9.96
N PHE A 48 0.24 -9.05 10.07
CA PHE A 48 0.18 -10.34 10.77
C PHE A 48 1.03 -11.42 10.07
N GLY A 49 0.98 -11.44 8.73
CA GLY A 49 1.75 -12.38 7.91
C GLY A 49 3.23 -12.05 7.76
N LEU A 50 3.70 -10.90 8.24
CA LEU A 50 5.01 -10.35 7.87
C LEU A 50 6.19 -11.24 8.27
N ILE A 51 6.15 -11.85 9.47
CA ILE A 51 7.25 -12.73 9.93
C ILE A 51 7.32 -14.01 9.11
N LYS A 52 6.17 -14.65 8.83
CA LYS A 52 6.08 -15.84 7.98
C LYS A 52 6.61 -15.52 6.58
N PHE A 53 6.17 -14.41 6.00
CA PHE A 53 6.62 -13.94 4.70
C PHE A 53 8.12 -13.66 4.66
N TYR A 54 8.64 -12.96 5.65
CA TYR A 54 10.06 -12.62 5.72
C TYR A 54 10.94 -13.88 5.73
N GLN A 55 10.56 -14.88 6.54
CA GLN A 55 11.29 -16.15 6.61
C GLN A 55 11.21 -16.91 5.28
N ALA A 56 10.01 -17.07 4.70
CA ALA A 56 9.82 -17.76 3.44
C ALA A 56 10.59 -17.10 2.28
N ALA A 57 10.45 -15.79 2.10
CA ALA A 57 11.12 -15.04 1.04
C ALA A 57 12.65 -15.16 1.14
N ARG A 58 13.20 -14.99 2.36
CA ARG A 58 14.65 -15.11 2.59
C ARG A 58 15.16 -16.52 2.27
N SER A 59 14.43 -17.56 2.67
CA SER A 59 14.78 -18.96 2.35
C SER A 59 14.75 -19.26 0.85
N ALA A 60 13.90 -18.57 0.09
CA ALA A 60 13.81 -18.68 -1.36
C ALA A 60 14.79 -17.76 -2.13
N GLY A 61 15.63 -16.98 -1.44
CA GLY A 61 16.54 -16.02 -2.08
C GLY A 61 15.86 -14.76 -2.64
N VAL A 62 14.58 -14.53 -2.30
CA VAL A 62 13.80 -13.35 -2.71
C VAL A 62 13.92 -12.29 -1.62
N LYS A 63 14.22 -11.04 -1.98
CA LYS A 63 14.25 -9.94 -1.00
C LYS A 63 12.83 -9.59 -0.53
N PRO A 64 12.50 -9.73 0.77
CA PRO A 64 11.20 -9.29 1.27
C PRO A 64 11.14 -7.76 1.37
N ILE A 65 10.01 -7.19 0.96
CA ILE A 65 9.66 -5.78 1.17
C ILE A 65 8.44 -5.74 2.10
N ALA A 66 8.58 -5.05 3.23
CA ALA A 66 7.50 -4.89 4.18
C ALA A 66 6.64 -3.68 3.80
N GLY A 67 5.31 -3.85 3.82
CA GLY A 67 4.38 -2.75 3.63
C GLY A 67 2.98 -3.11 4.12
N CYS A 68 2.04 -2.22 3.84
CA CYS A 68 0.64 -2.38 4.22
C CYS A 68 -0.26 -1.59 3.26
N ASP A 69 -1.41 -2.17 2.91
CA ASP A 69 -2.49 -1.44 2.26
C ASP A 69 -3.34 -0.78 3.35
N VAL A 70 -3.30 0.54 3.45
CA VAL A 70 -3.91 1.30 4.55
C VAL A 70 -5.17 2.03 4.12
N TRP A 71 -6.14 2.09 5.03
CA TRP A 71 -7.30 2.96 4.89
C TRP A 71 -6.96 4.39 5.31
N ILE A 72 -7.40 5.36 4.53
CA ILE A 72 -7.23 6.80 4.80
C ILE A 72 -8.60 7.42 5.03
N THR A 73 -8.74 8.07 6.19
CA THR A 73 -9.98 8.75 6.58
C THR A 73 -10.31 9.87 5.60
N GLN A 74 -11.54 9.89 5.09
CA GLN A 74 -12.13 11.03 4.38
C GLN A 74 -13.13 11.72 5.32
N GLU A 75 -12.75 12.84 5.94
CA GLU A 75 -13.58 13.45 7.00
C GLU A 75 -14.95 13.96 6.51
N ALA A 76 -15.04 14.41 5.26
CA ALA A 76 -16.29 14.85 4.65
C ALA A 76 -17.23 13.69 4.29
N GLU A 77 -16.69 12.51 4.02
CA GLU A 77 -17.41 11.33 3.56
C GLU A 77 -16.84 10.07 4.25
N ARG A 78 -17.08 9.97 5.56
CA ARG A 78 -16.50 8.92 6.42
C ARG A 78 -16.79 7.48 5.96
N ASP A 79 -17.90 7.30 5.23
CA ASP A 79 -18.30 6.01 4.66
C ASP A 79 -17.52 5.62 3.39
N ARG A 80 -16.74 6.54 2.81
CA ARG A 80 -15.94 6.34 1.60
C ARG A 80 -14.44 6.63 1.86
N PRO A 81 -13.75 5.82 2.69
CA PRO A 81 -12.32 6.00 2.89
C PRO A 81 -11.55 5.70 1.60
N HIS A 82 -10.38 6.32 1.46
CA HIS A 82 -9.43 6.00 0.39
C HIS A 82 -8.46 4.89 0.83
N ARG A 83 -7.74 4.30 -0.14
CA ARG A 83 -6.62 3.39 0.10
C ARG A 83 -5.29 4.00 -0.34
N ALA A 84 -4.20 3.55 0.28
CA ALA A 84 -2.84 3.82 -0.16
C ALA A 84 -1.94 2.65 0.25
N ILE A 85 -0.88 2.40 -0.52
CA ILE A 85 0.16 1.44 -0.10
C ILE A 85 1.27 2.21 0.60
N LEU A 86 1.65 1.80 1.80
CA LEU A 86 2.83 2.29 2.49
C LEU A 86 3.87 1.16 2.56
N LEU A 87 5.05 1.39 1.98
CA LEU A 87 6.19 0.47 2.03
C LEU A 87 7.25 1.01 3.00
N ALA A 88 7.81 0.14 3.82
CA ALA A 88 8.91 0.48 4.71
C ALA A 88 10.25 0.39 3.96
N ALA A 89 10.86 1.55 3.68
CA ALA A 89 12.18 1.64 3.08
C ALA A 89 13.30 1.48 4.13
N THR A 90 13.02 1.81 5.39
CA THR A 90 13.96 1.68 6.51
C THR A 90 13.31 1.01 7.73
N ARG A 91 14.14 0.63 8.70
CA ARG A 91 13.66 0.10 9.99
C ARG A 91 12.78 1.13 10.73
N ASP A 92 13.16 2.40 10.71
CA ASP A 92 12.39 3.45 11.40
C ASP A 92 11.05 3.70 10.70
N GLY A 93 11.02 3.61 9.37
CA GLY A 93 9.77 3.62 8.60
C GLY A 93 8.85 2.44 8.98
N TYR A 94 9.41 1.23 9.11
CA TYR A 94 8.65 0.07 9.57
C TYR A 94 8.05 0.29 10.98
N LEU A 95 8.84 0.80 11.93
CA LEU A 95 8.35 1.07 13.29
C LEU A 95 7.24 2.11 13.29
N LYS A 96 7.38 3.17 12.48
CA LYS A 96 6.35 4.21 12.30
C LYS A 96 5.06 3.63 11.69
N LEU A 97 5.17 2.75 10.69
CA LEU A 97 4.01 2.07 10.11
C LEU A 97 3.27 1.23 11.17
N CYS A 98 4.00 0.46 11.97
CA CYS A 98 3.42 -0.32 13.08
C CYS A 98 2.74 0.57 14.12
N GLU A 99 3.35 1.71 14.46
CA GLU A 99 2.77 2.69 15.37
C GLU A 99 1.46 3.26 14.82
N TRP A 100 1.42 3.69 13.56
CA TRP A 100 0.23 4.23 12.93
C TRP A 100 -0.90 3.20 12.80
N LEU A 101 -0.58 1.95 12.43
CA LEU A 101 -1.57 0.87 12.43
C LEU A 101 -2.15 0.68 13.83
N SER A 102 -1.30 0.60 14.85
CA SER A 102 -1.71 0.46 16.25
C SER A 102 -2.54 1.65 16.75
N ARG A 103 -2.18 2.88 16.33
CA ARG A 103 -2.95 4.09 16.64
C ARG A 103 -4.31 4.06 15.97
N ALA A 104 -4.40 3.67 14.69
CA ALA A 104 -5.65 3.53 13.96
C ALA A 104 -6.60 2.54 14.62
N TYR A 105 -6.13 1.35 15.00
CA TYR A 105 -6.95 0.40 15.75
C TYR A 105 -7.36 0.91 17.13
N ARG A 106 -6.57 1.73 17.80
CA ARG A 106 -6.94 2.23 19.14
C ARG A 106 -7.86 3.45 19.13
N THR A 107 -7.70 4.35 18.16
CA THR A 107 -8.28 5.70 18.25
C THR A 107 -9.10 6.11 17.04
N ASN A 108 -9.08 5.34 15.95
CA ASN A 108 -9.73 5.73 14.70
C ASN A 108 -10.33 4.56 13.92
N GLN A 109 -11.06 3.70 14.63
CA GLN A 109 -11.87 2.67 13.99
C GLN A 109 -13.21 3.24 13.50
N TYR A 110 -13.60 2.87 12.29
CA TYR A 110 -14.91 3.19 11.75
C TYR A 110 -15.48 1.98 11.00
N ARG A 111 -16.64 1.48 11.44
CA ARG A 111 -17.28 0.25 10.91
C ARG A 111 -16.32 -0.94 10.80
N GLY A 112 -15.49 -1.16 11.81
CA GLY A 112 -14.53 -2.26 11.87
C GLY A 112 -13.26 -2.06 11.04
N ARG A 113 -13.09 -0.91 10.36
CA ARG A 113 -11.85 -0.55 9.67
C ARG A 113 -11.02 0.39 10.53
N ALA A 114 -9.74 0.08 10.68
CA ALA A 114 -8.77 1.01 11.26
C ALA A 114 -8.25 1.94 10.16
N GLU A 115 -8.49 3.25 10.32
CA GLU A 115 -8.16 4.25 9.30
C GLU A 115 -7.06 5.20 9.81
N LEU A 116 -6.05 5.46 8.98
CA LEU A 116 -5.08 6.52 9.22
C LEU A 116 -5.72 7.87 8.92
N ARG A 117 -5.36 8.89 9.69
CA ARG A 117 -5.79 10.27 9.40
C ARG A 117 -4.70 11.00 8.61
N PRO A 118 -5.05 11.77 7.56
CA PRO A 118 -4.08 12.56 6.81
C PRO A 118 -3.18 13.45 7.66
N ALA A 119 -3.72 14.01 8.76
CA ALA A 119 -2.96 14.84 9.69
C ALA A 119 -1.76 14.14 10.33
N TRP A 120 -1.77 12.81 10.43
CA TRP A 120 -0.63 12.05 11.00
C TRP A 120 0.60 12.09 10.11
N PHE A 121 0.43 12.31 8.80
CA PHE A 121 1.56 12.43 7.88
C PHE A 121 2.38 13.71 8.12
N LEU A 122 1.78 14.73 8.75
CA LEU A 122 2.49 15.93 9.19
C LEU A 122 3.43 15.68 10.37
N GLU A 123 3.27 14.54 11.06
CA GLU A 123 4.20 14.08 12.10
C GLU A 123 5.48 13.45 11.50
N GLY A 124 5.61 13.46 10.17
CA GLY A 124 6.76 13.00 9.40
C GLY A 124 6.59 11.59 8.84
N THR A 125 7.07 11.37 7.62
CA THR A 125 6.95 10.11 6.86
C THR A 125 8.31 9.47 6.56
N ASP A 126 9.37 9.86 7.28
CA ASP A 126 10.73 9.38 7.03
C ASP A 126 10.80 7.85 7.03
N GLY A 127 11.50 7.31 6.04
CA GLY A 127 11.66 5.86 5.88
C GLY A 127 10.46 5.13 5.26
N LEU A 128 9.41 5.85 4.83
CA LEU A 128 8.26 5.29 4.14
C LEU A 128 8.18 5.73 2.67
N ILE A 129 7.67 4.84 1.82
CA ILE A 129 7.30 5.11 0.43
C ILE A 129 5.79 4.92 0.30
N ALA A 130 5.11 5.85 -0.39
CA ALA A 130 3.68 5.79 -0.62
C ALA A 130 3.36 5.52 -2.10
N LEU A 131 2.45 4.58 -2.36
CA LEU A 131 1.80 4.42 -3.66
C LEU A 131 0.36 4.90 -3.56
N SER A 132 -0.13 5.55 -4.63
CA SER A 132 -1.39 6.30 -4.61
C SER A 132 -2.65 5.50 -4.30
N GLY A 133 -2.61 4.16 -4.35
CA GLY A 133 -3.79 3.31 -4.13
C GLY A 133 -4.59 3.00 -5.39
N ALA A 134 -4.07 3.38 -6.57
CA ALA A 134 -4.71 3.27 -7.87
C ALA A 134 -6.14 3.83 -7.83
N ARG A 135 -7.13 3.10 -8.37
CA ARG A 135 -8.55 3.51 -8.41
C ARG A 135 -9.19 3.74 -7.03
N HIS A 136 -8.66 3.11 -5.99
CA HIS A 136 -9.18 3.25 -4.61
C HIS A 136 -8.51 4.39 -3.84
N GLY A 137 -7.48 4.98 -4.43
CA GLY A 137 -6.79 6.14 -3.89
C GLY A 137 -7.54 7.43 -4.09
N ALA A 138 -7.15 8.46 -3.33
CA ALA A 138 -7.74 9.80 -3.46
C ALA A 138 -7.59 10.38 -4.88
N VAL A 139 -6.45 10.13 -5.54
CA VAL A 139 -6.21 10.58 -6.92
C VAL A 139 -7.08 9.81 -7.90
N GLY A 140 -7.12 8.48 -7.79
CA GLY A 140 -7.89 7.63 -8.71
C GLY A 140 -9.39 7.84 -8.59
N ASP A 141 -9.92 7.93 -7.36
CA ASP A 141 -11.34 8.20 -7.12
C ASP A 141 -11.77 9.56 -7.69
N ALA A 142 -10.95 10.61 -7.52
CA ALA A 142 -11.22 11.91 -8.10
C ALA A 142 -11.20 11.90 -9.64
N LEU A 143 -10.26 11.17 -10.26
CA LEU A 143 -10.18 11.02 -11.72
C LEU A 143 -11.38 10.25 -12.26
N ALA A 144 -11.82 9.19 -11.59
CA ALA A 144 -13.01 8.42 -11.96
C ALA A 144 -14.28 9.28 -11.93
N GLN A 145 -14.34 10.29 -11.05
CA GLN A 145 -15.42 11.27 -10.98
C GLN A 145 -15.27 12.44 -11.97
N GLY A 146 -14.23 12.44 -12.82
CA GLY A 146 -13.94 13.52 -13.77
C GLY A 146 -13.37 14.79 -13.12
N ASN A 147 -13.01 14.76 -11.84
CA ASN A 147 -12.55 15.93 -11.08
C ASN A 147 -11.02 16.05 -11.07
N ARG A 148 -10.45 16.53 -12.18
CA ARG A 148 -8.99 16.68 -12.34
C ARG A 148 -8.35 17.63 -11.33
N ASP A 149 -9.06 18.66 -10.89
CA ASP A 149 -8.57 19.60 -9.89
C ASP A 149 -8.43 18.93 -8.52
N ALA A 150 -9.43 18.14 -8.11
CA ALA A 150 -9.35 17.35 -6.88
C ALA A 150 -8.23 16.31 -6.95
N ALA A 151 -8.08 15.61 -8.08
CA ALA A 151 -6.98 14.65 -8.28
C ALA A 151 -5.60 15.34 -8.17
N THR A 152 -5.45 16.52 -8.77
CA THR A 152 -4.21 17.31 -8.72
C THR A 152 -3.89 17.78 -7.30
N ARG A 153 -4.91 18.25 -6.55
CA ARG A 153 -4.74 18.62 -5.14
C ARG A 153 -4.31 17.42 -4.30
N ALA A 154 -5.00 16.29 -4.42
CA ALA A 154 -4.64 15.07 -3.71
C ALA A 154 -3.20 14.63 -4.02
N ALA A 155 -2.79 14.62 -5.29
CA ALA A 155 -1.42 14.26 -5.66
C ALA A 155 -0.38 15.22 -5.06
N LYS A 156 -0.68 16.53 -4.99
CA LYS A 156 0.19 17.53 -4.36
C LYS A 156 0.28 17.33 -2.85
N ASP A 157 -0.84 17.06 -2.17
CA ASP A 157 -0.87 16.81 -0.73
C ASP A 157 -0.02 15.57 -0.38
N TRP A 158 -0.20 14.48 -1.12
CA TRP A 158 0.62 13.27 -0.95
C TRP A 158 2.10 13.50 -1.27
N GLY A 159 2.41 14.27 -2.32
CA GLY A 159 3.79 14.65 -2.65
C GLY A 159 4.45 15.55 -1.61
N MET A 160 3.67 16.38 -0.91
CA MET A 160 4.14 17.18 0.23
C MET A 160 4.37 16.30 1.46
N TRP A 161 3.47 15.37 1.74
CA TRP A 161 3.61 14.44 2.87
C TRP A 161 4.78 13.47 2.67
N PHE A 162 4.98 12.94 1.46
CA PHE A 162 6.03 11.98 1.11
C PHE A 162 6.96 12.55 0.02
N PRO A 163 7.80 13.54 0.35
CA PRO A 163 8.65 14.21 -0.63
C PRO A 163 9.60 13.23 -1.31
N GLN A 164 9.54 13.15 -2.64
CA GLN A 164 10.29 12.20 -3.50
C GLN A 164 10.02 10.70 -3.22
N CYS A 165 9.07 10.40 -2.35
CA CYS A 165 8.72 9.04 -1.93
C CYS A 165 7.24 8.71 -2.22
N TYR A 166 6.57 9.53 -3.03
CA TYR A 166 5.20 9.29 -3.49
C TYR A 166 5.18 8.93 -4.97
N TYR A 167 4.47 7.86 -5.30
CA TYR A 167 4.35 7.35 -6.67
C TYR A 167 2.88 7.15 -7.03
N LEU A 168 2.50 7.55 -8.24
CA LEU A 168 1.20 7.23 -8.80
C LEU A 168 1.18 5.76 -9.22
N GLU A 169 0.28 4.99 -8.60
CA GLU A 169 0.08 3.57 -8.88
C GLU A 169 -0.80 3.39 -10.11
N VAL A 170 -0.29 2.64 -11.10
CA VAL A 170 -1.03 2.27 -12.32
C VAL A 170 -1.31 0.78 -12.30
N GLN A 171 -2.56 0.40 -12.51
CA GLN A 171 -3.00 -0.99 -12.62
C GLN A 171 -3.67 -1.22 -13.97
N ARG A 172 -3.32 -2.32 -14.65
CA ARG A 172 -3.95 -2.79 -15.88
C ARG A 172 -4.39 -4.24 -15.66
N ALA A 173 -5.50 -4.40 -14.95
CA ALA A 173 -6.07 -5.70 -14.60
C ALA A 173 -7.25 -6.08 -15.51
N GLY A 174 -7.50 -5.31 -16.58
CA GLY A 174 -8.61 -5.53 -17.51
C GLY A 174 -9.97 -5.20 -16.90
N ARG A 175 -10.02 -4.33 -15.89
CA ARG A 175 -11.27 -3.86 -15.28
C ARG A 175 -11.72 -2.60 -16.02
N GLY A 176 -13.04 -2.42 -16.19
CA GLY A 176 -13.61 -1.42 -17.10
C GLY A 176 -13.16 0.04 -16.88
N ASP A 177 -12.70 0.38 -15.67
CA ASP A 177 -12.22 1.72 -15.32
C ASP A 177 -10.69 1.90 -15.43
N ASP A 178 -9.94 0.84 -15.73
CA ASP A 178 -8.46 0.87 -15.75
C ASP A 178 -7.91 1.83 -16.82
N ASP A 179 -8.60 1.97 -17.97
CA ASP A 179 -8.18 2.84 -19.09
C ASP A 179 -8.42 4.33 -18.82
N ALA A 180 -9.34 4.69 -17.92
CA ALA A 180 -9.62 6.08 -17.55
C ALA A 180 -8.57 6.67 -16.58
N LEU A 181 -7.73 5.81 -16.01
CA LEU A 181 -6.72 6.13 -14.99
C LEU A 181 -5.28 6.14 -15.55
N THR A 182 -5.11 5.86 -16.84
CA THR A 182 -3.84 5.92 -17.59
C THR A 182 -3.83 7.06 -18.60
#